data_AF-A0A820AFB0-F1
#
_entry.id   AF-A0A820AFB0-F1
#
_cell.length_a   1.000
_cell.length_b   1.000
_cell.length_c   1.000
_cell.angle_alpha   90.00
_cell.angle_beta   90.00
_cell.angle_gamma   90.00
#
_symmetry.space_group_name_H-M   'P 1'
#
loop_
_entity.id
_entity.type
_entity.pdbx_description
1 polymer ?
#
loop_
_entity_poly.entity_id
_entity_poly.type
_entity_poly.pdbx_seq_one_letter_code
_entity_poly.pdbx_strand_id
1 'polypeptide(L)'
;FLQNITKRHKLADLNVGDNVLVPVLDVDRGPTDARNVLAVIIEIKDDKYKLGVEQGVINNYYSFNQFPKAPGILTILIEDVDQSIKKSLREVVK
;
A
#
# COMPACT_ATOMS: atom_id res chain seq x y z
N PHE A 1 30.97 21.01 -15.26
CA PHE A 1 29.53 20.69 -15.14
C PHE A 1 29.43 19.19 -14.83
N LEU A 2 29.49 18.81 -13.56
CA LEU A 2 29.41 17.40 -13.15
C LEU A 2 27.94 17.03 -13.05
N GLN A 3 27.49 16.13 -13.93
CA GLN A 3 26.20 15.46 -13.79
C GLN A 3 26.32 14.46 -12.62
N ASN A 4 25.96 14.90 -11.42
CA ASN A 4 25.64 14.00 -10.33
C ASN A 4 24.31 13.32 -10.68
N ILE A 5 24.40 12.28 -11.50
CA ILE A 5 23.33 11.31 -11.72
C ILE A 5 23.16 10.60 -10.39
N THR A 6 22.26 11.10 -9.56
CA THR A 6 21.63 10.29 -8.53
C THR A 6 21.01 9.11 -9.26
N LYS A 7 21.70 7.97 -9.24
CA LYS A 7 21.05 6.66 -9.40
C LYS A 7 20.03 6.55 -8.26
N ARG A 8 18.86 7.17 -8.44
CA ARG A 8 17.64 6.63 -7.87
C ARG A 8 17.61 5.23 -8.43
N HIS A 9 17.94 4.24 -7.61
CA HIS A 9 17.65 2.86 -7.94
C HIS A 9 16.23 2.87 -8.47
N LYS A 10 16.01 2.34 -9.66
CA LYS A 10 14.69 2.24 -10.26
C LYS A 10 13.91 1.25 -9.39
N LEU A 11 13.43 1.75 -8.25
CA LEU A 11 12.42 1.14 -7.42
C LEU A 11 11.30 0.81 -8.40
N ALA A 12 10.92 -0.47 -8.51
CA ALA A 12 9.92 -0.92 -9.49
C ALA A 12 8.79 0.11 -9.56
N ASP A 13 8.56 0.73 -10.73
CA ASP A 13 7.70 1.91 -10.82
C ASP A 13 6.28 1.54 -10.36
N LEU A 14 5.94 1.88 -9.12
CA LEU A 14 4.61 1.70 -8.54
C LEU A 14 3.79 2.92 -8.84
N ASN A 15 2.61 2.70 -9.41
CA ASN A 15 1.73 3.76 -9.86
C ASN A 15 0.41 3.74 -9.08
N VAL A 16 -0.28 4.89 -9.08
CA VAL A 16 -1.69 4.92 -8.66
C VAL A 16 -2.47 3.89 -9.47
N GLY A 17 -3.24 3.05 -8.78
CA GLY A 17 -3.99 1.93 -9.34
C GLY A 17 -3.27 0.57 -9.23
N ASP A 18 -1.98 0.55 -8.93
CA ASP A 18 -1.29 -0.71 -8.65
C ASP A 18 -1.76 -1.30 -7.31
N ASN A 19 -1.94 -2.63 -7.32
CA ASN A 19 -2.23 -3.39 -6.12
C ASN A 19 -0.91 -3.81 -5.44
N VAL A 20 -0.90 -3.77 -4.11
CA VAL A 20 0.25 -4.07 -3.24
C VAL A 20 -0.19 -4.94 -2.06
N LEU A 21 0.77 -5.60 -1.41
CA LEU A 21 0.52 -6.42 -0.21
C LEU A 21 1.14 -5.73 1.01
N VAL A 22 0.31 -5.18 1.89
CA VAL A 22 0.77 -4.49 3.10
C VAL A 22 1.00 -5.52 4.21
N PRO A 23 2.23 -5.69 4.72
CA PRO A 23 2.51 -6.64 5.78
C PRO A 23 1.92 -6.19 7.11
N VAL A 24 1.38 -7.15 7.86
CA VAL A 24 0.85 -6.96 9.21
C VAL A 24 1.89 -7.50 10.19
N LEU A 25 2.29 -6.68 11.16
CA LEU A 25 3.24 -7.09 12.19
C LEU A 25 2.65 -8.20 13.06
N ASP A 26 3.49 -9.13 13.50
CA ASP A 26 3.04 -10.27 14.33
C ASP A 26 2.35 -9.82 15.63
N VAL A 27 2.75 -8.67 16.21
CA VAL A 27 2.13 -8.10 17.42
C VAL A 27 0.73 -7.53 17.20
N ASP A 28 0.38 -7.24 15.95
CA ASP A 28 -0.93 -6.72 15.54
C ASP A 28 -1.87 -7.80 14.99
N ARG A 29 -1.33 -9.01 14.80
CA ARG A 29 -2.01 -10.13 14.15
C ARG A 29 -2.58 -11.11 15.19
N GLY A 30 -3.87 -11.39 15.11
CA GLY A 30 -4.51 -12.52 15.78
C GLY A 30 -4.10 -13.88 15.19
N PRO A 31 -4.41 -15.01 15.84
CA PRO A 31 -4.02 -16.34 15.36
C PRO A 31 -4.53 -16.69 13.96
N THR A 32 -5.68 -16.14 13.57
CA THR A 32 -6.40 -16.41 12.31
C THR A 32 -6.24 -15.30 11.27
N ASP A 33 -5.57 -14.21 11.64
CA ASP A 33 -5.47 -13.01 10.83
C ASP A 33 -4.48 -13.20 9.67
N ALA A 34 -4.75 -12.52 8.54
CA ALA A 34 -3.90 -12.58 7.37
C ALA A 34 -2.52 -11.94 7.63
N ARG A 35 -1.47 -12.47 7.00
CA ARG A 35 -0.11 -11.89 7.09
C ARG A 35 0.02 -10.58 6.32
N ASN A 36 -0.75 -10.44 5.26
CA ASN A 36 -0.74 -9.27 4.40
C ASN A 36 -2.17 -8.84 4.08
N VAL A 37 -2.35 -7.53 3.91
CA VAL A 37 -3.57 -6.92 3.40
C VAL A 37 -3.36 -6.55 1.95
N LEU A 38 -4.27 -6.96 1.06
CA LEU A 38 -4.30 -6.47 -0.31
C LEU A 38 -4.81 -5.02 -0.31
N ALA A 39 -4.08 -4.12 -0.96
CA ALA A 39 -4.45 -2.71 -1.05
C ALA A 39 -4.12 -2.14 -2.43
N VAL A 40 -4.83 -1.10 -2.83
CA VAL A 40 -4.55 -0.33 -4.06
C VAL A 40 -3.92 1.02 -3.72
N ILE A 41 -2.95 1.46 -4.52
CA ILE A 41 -2.36 2.79 -4.39
C ILE A 41 -3.37 3.82 -4.90
N ILE A 42 -3.84 4.71 -4.03
CA ILE A 42 -4.83 5.75 -4.37
C ILE A 42 -4.20 7.14 -4.54
N GLU A 43 -3.04 7.38 -3.92
CA GLU A 43 -2.31 8.66 -4.01
C GLU A 43 -0.82 8.41 -3.81
N ILE A 44 0.01 9.18 -4.51
CA ILE A 44 1.46 9.26 -4.29
C ILE A 44 1.79 10.72 -3.99
N LYS A 45 2.42 10.96 -2.83
CA LYS A 45 2.81 12.29 -2.36
C LYS A 45 4.15 12.22 -1.63
N ASP A 46 5.10 13.05 -2.06
CA ASP A 46 6.44 13.16 -1.45
C ASP A 46 7.14 11.79 -1.26
N ASP A 47 7.15 10.97 -2.32
CA ASP A 47 7.68 9.58 -2.33
C ASP A 47 7.00 8.61 -1.35
N LYS A 48 5.82 8.99 -0.83
CA LYS A 48 4.99 8.15 0.02
C LYS A 48 3.68 7.77 -0.66
N TYR A 49 3.17 6.61 -0.30
CA TYR A 49 2.00 6.00 -0.89
C TYR A 49 0.85 5.99 0.10
N LYS A 50 -0.31 6.46 -0.37
CA LYS A 50 -1.60 6.30 0.30
C LYS A 50 -2.29 5.06 -0.27
N LEU A 51 -2.82 4.24 0.62
CA LEU A 51 -3.38 2.95 0.26
C LEU A 51 -4.87 2.87 0.59
N GLY A 52 -5.64 2.34 -0.35
CA GLY A 52 -7.06 2.02 -0.22
C GLY A 52 -7.27 0.51 -0.14
N VAL A 53 -8.28 0.11 0.60
CA VAL A 53 -8.79 -1.26 0.70
C VAL A 53 -10.32 -1.21 0.53
N GLU A 54 -10.97 -2.36 0.34
CA GLU A 54 -12.44 -2.43 0.20
C GLU A 54 -13.16 -1.76 1.39
N GLN A 55 -12.58 -1.82 2.59
CA GLN A 55 -13.16 -1.25 3.81
C GLN A 55 -12.84 0.23 4.03
N GLY A 56 -12.20 0.90 3.05
CA GLY A 56 -11.85 2.32 3.08
C GLY A 56 -10.35 2.58 2.98
N VAL A 57 -9.90 3.74 3.47
CA VAL A 57 -8.52 4.20 3.31
C VAL A 57 -7.68 3.88 4.53
N ILE A 58 -6.49 3.30 4.33
CA ILE A 58 -5.55 3.06 5.41
C ILE A 58 -4.99 4.41 5.89
N ASN A 59 -5.15 4.70 7.18
CA ASN A 59 -4.82 5.99 7.79
C ASN A 59 -3.32 6.20 8.04
N ASN A 60 -2.47 5.68 7.16
CA ASN A 60 -1.02 5.88 7.16
C ASN A 60 -0.52 6.17 5.74
N TYR A 61 0.70 6.71 5.68
CA TYR A 61 1.50 6.79 4.45
C TYR A 61 2.63 5.79 4.54
N TYR A 62 2.94 5.17 3.41
CA TYR A 62 3.95 4.12 3.34
C TYR A 62 5.09 4.52 2.40
N SER A 63 6.27 3.98 2.64
CA SER A 63 7.44 4.08 1.76
C SER A 63 7.47 2.89 0.81
N PHE A 64 8.11 3.05 -0.35
CA PHE A 64 8.20 2.02 -1.38
C PHE A 64 8.67 0.63 -0.89
N ASN A 65 9.58 0.60 0.09
CA ASN A 65 10.17 -0.64 0.61
C ASN A 65 9.31 -1.36 1.66
N GLN A 66 8.13 -0.85 1.99
CA GLN A 66 7.27 -1.44 3.01
C GLN A 66 6.30 -2.50 2.48
N PHE A 67 6.17 -2.65 1.16
CA PHE A 67 5.30 -3.64 0.55
C PHE A 67 5.83 -4.07 -0.83
N PRO A 68 5.58 -5.32 -1.25
CA PRO A 68 5.73 -5.72 -2.64
C PRO A 68 4.47 -5.38 -3.46
N LYS A 69 4.64 -5.30 -4.78
CA LYS A 69 3.52 -5.32 -5.74
C LYS A 69 2.76 -6.64 -5.61
N ALA A 70 1.43 -6.59 -5.63
CA ALA A 70 0.59 -7.77 -5.57
C ALA A 70 0.63 -8.55 -6.90
N PRO A 71 0.48 -9.89 -6.87
CA PRO A 71 0.30 -10.68 -8.08
C PRO A 71 -0.99 -10.29 -8.82
N GLY A 72 -0.94 -10.17 -10.15
CA GLY A 72 -2.04 -9.63 -10.98
C GLY A 72 -3.33 -10.45 -11.06
N ILE A 73 -3.53 -11.44 -10.18
CA ILE A 73 -4.77 -12.23 -10.08
C ILE A 73 -5.78 -11.54 -9.14
N LEU A 74 -5.30 -10.76 -8.18
CA LEU A 74 -6.13 -10.08 -7.19
C LEU A 74 -6.15 -8.58 -7.47
N THR A 75 -7.34 -7.99 -7.50
CA THR A 75 -7.50 -6.59 -7.89
C THR A 75 -8.55 -5.91 -7.01
N ILE A 76 -8.14 -4.83 -6.36
CA ILE A 76 -9.01 -3.79 -5.82
C ILE A 76 -8.92 -2.61 -6.79
N LEU A 77 -10.06 -2.07 -7.21
CA LEU A 77 -10.12 -0.86 -8.03
C LEU A 77 -10.22 0.35 -7.12
N ILE A 78 -9.66 1.49 -7.57
CA ILE A 78 -9.71 2.74 -6.80
C ILE A 78 -11.17 3.20 -6.58
N GLU A 79 -12.04 2.95 -7.55
CA GLU A 79 -13.46 3.31 -7.50
C GLU A 79 -14.25 2.54 -6.43
N ASP A 80 -13.78 1.37 -6.03
CA ASP A 80 -14.40 0.55 -4.98
C ASP A 80 -13.97 0.98 -3.56
N VAL A 81 -13.02 1.91 -3.45
CA VAL A 81 -12.51 2.39 -2.16
C VAL A 81 -13.33 3.59 -1.68
N ASP A 82 -14.06 3.42 -0.57
CA ASP A 82 -14.69 4.54 0.11
C ASP A 82 -13.66 5.43 0.81
N GLN A 83 -13.34 6.57 0.19
CA GLN A 83 -12.35 7.52 0.70
C GLN A 83 -12.81 8.33 1.91
N SER A 84 -14.10 8.30 2.25
CA SER A 84 -14.63 8.96 3.45
C SER A 84 -14.31 8.18 4.74
N ILE A 85 -14.06 6.86 4.60
CA ILE A 85 -13.75 5.97 5.72
C ILE A 85 -12.23 5.86 5.88
N LYS A 86 -11.75 6.09 7.11
CA LYS A 86 -10.34 5.91 7.48
C LYS A 86 -10.22 4.77 8.48
N LYS A 87 -9.33 3.82 8.20
CA LYS A 87 -9.03 2.69 9.09
C LYS A 87 -7.54 2.55 9.34
N SER A 88 -7.16 2.12 10.54
CA SER A 88 -5.82 1.62 10.82
C SER A 88 -5.62 0.25 10.16
N LEU A 89 -4.36 -0.15 9.94
CA LEU A 89 -4.06 -1.48 9.40
C LEU A 89 -4.63 -2.60 10.29
N ARG A 90 -4.59 -2.41 11.62
CA ARG A 90 -5.11 -3.36 12.61
C ARG A 90 -6.63 -3.54 12.54
N GLU A 91 -7.38 -2.52 12.13
CA GLU A 91 -8.83 -2.59 11.95
C GLU A 91 -9.24 -3.23 10.62
N VAL A 92 -8.34 -3.28 9.64
CA VAL A 92 -8.59 -3.91 8.34
C VAL A 92 -8.41 -5.43 8.40
N VAL A 93 -7.56 -5.92 9.29
CA VAL A 93 -7.17 -7.33 9.38
C VAL A 93 -8.13 -8.17 10.24
N LYS A 94 -8.97 -7.51 11.05
CA LYS A 94 -9.89 -8.12 12.02
C LYS A 94 -11.29 -8.38 11.46
#